data_AF-A0A7S3S004-F1
#
_entry.id   AF-A0A7S3S004-F1
#
_cell.length_a   1.000
_cell.length_b   1.000
_cell.length_c   1.000
_cell.angle_alpha   90.00
_cell.angle_beta   90.00
_cell.angle_gamma   90.00
#
_symmetry.space_group_name_H-M   'P 1'
#
loop_
_entity.id
_entity.type
_entity.pdbx_description
1 polymer ?
#
loop_
_entity_poly.entity_id
_entity_poly.type
_entity_poly.pdbx_seq_one_letter_code
_entity_poly.pdbx_strand_id
1 'polypeptide(L)'
;KRHQGATWIMKPVGRSQGTGIFLVSKLAQVQQWRPSTSWKPPPANRDLEDEEQKEGPELYVVQKYVDEPLTIGGKKFDIRLYVLVTGYQPLTIYMHRGGFCR
;
A
#
# COMPACT_ATOMS: atom_id res chain seq x y z
N LYS A 1 17.23 -0.21 16.41
CA LYS A 1 17.25 1.26 16.63
C LYS A 1 15.82 1.78 16.54
N ARG A 2 15.27 2.43 17.57
CA ARG A 2 13.95 3.07 17.51
C ARG A 2 14.06 4.34 16.66
N HIS A 3 13.29 4.44 15.58
CA HIS A 3 13.23 5.63 14.74
C HIS A 3 12.21 6.63 15.31
N GLN A 4 12.61 7.38 16.35
CA GLN A 4 11.77 8.46 16.87
C GLN A 4 11.62 9.54 15.80
N GLY A 5 10.37 9.91 15.48
CA GLY A 5 10.07 10.97 14.50
C GLY A 5 10.08 10.56 13.02
N ALA A 6 10.32 9.29 12.68
CA ALA A 6 10.27 8.86 11.28
C ALA A 6 8.83 8.87 10.73
N THR A 7 8.70 9.31 9.48
CA THR A 7 7.46 9.20 8.73
C THR A 7 7.37 7.82 8.09
N TRP A 8 6.18 7.24 8.12
CA TRP A 8 5.84 5.98 7.48
C TRP A 8 4.72 6.21 6.47
N ILE A 9 4.68 5.40 5.42
CA ILE A 9 3.62 5.40 4.42
C ILE A 9 2.85 4.08 4.52
N MET A 10 1.53 4.19 4.69
CA MET A 10 0.62 3.06 4.69
C MET A 10 0.02 2.92 3.29
N LYS A 11 0.04 1.70 2.74
CA LYS A 11 -0.46 1.40 1.39
C LYS A 11 -1.39 0.19 1.43
N PRO A 12 -2.62 0.27 0.92
CA PRO A 12 -3.49 -0.89 0.80
C PRO A 12 -2.95 -1.87 -0.24
N VAL A 13 -3.09 -3.18 0.01
CA VAL A 13 -2.47 -4.23 -0.83
C VAL A 13 -3.17 -4.39 -2.20
N GLY A 14 -4.45 -4.04 -2.30
CA GLY A 14 -5.30 -4.29 -3.48
C GLY A 14 -5.78 -3.04 -4.22
N ARG A 15 -5.30 -1.84 -3.91
CA ARG A 15 -5.72 -0.59 -4.58
C ARG A 15 -4.65 -0.07 -5.53
N SER A 16 -5.04 0.87 -6.40
CA SER A 16 -4.15 1.52 -7.37
C SER A 16 -4.35 3.05 -7.38
N GLN A 17 -3.58 3.77 -8.20
CA GLN A 17 -3.67 5.23 -8.40
C GLN A 17 -3.42 6.09 -7.14
N GLY A 18 -2.89 5.49 -6.07
CA GLY A 18 -2.64 6.20 -4.81
C GLY A 18 -3.84 6.23 -3.85
N THR A 19 -4.96 5.60 -4.23
CA THR A 19 -6.16 5.52 -3.40
C THR A 19 -5.87 4.79 -2.08
N GLY A 20 -6.22 5.42 -0.96
CA GLY A 20 -6.01 4.87 0.39
C GLY A 20 -4.58 4.97 0.91
N ILE A 21 -3.67 5.64 0.20
CA ILE A 21 -2.31 5.87 0.70
C ILE A 21 -2.28 7.08 1.64
N PHE A 22 -1.65 6.93 2.80
CA PHE A 22 -1.47 8.03 3.75
C PHE A 22 -0.16 7.92 4.53
N LEU A 23 0.27 9.05 5.09
CA LEU A 23 1.48 9.15 5.91
C LEU A 23 1.13 9.13 7.40
N VAL A 24 1.94 8.42 8.18
CA VAL A 24 1.82 8.37 9.65
C VAL A 24 3.19 8.59 10.29
N SER A 25 3.25 9.44 11.30
CA SER A 25 4.44 9.65 12.13
C SER A 25 4.21 9.29 13.59
N LYS A 26 2.94 9.12 13.98
CA LYS A 26 2.52 8.71 15.33
C LYS A 26 1.56 7.55 15.25
N LEU A 27 1.74 6.56 16.12
CA LEU A 27 0.87 5.37 16.17
C LEU A 27 -0.61 5.71 16.39
N ALA A 28 -0.90 6.78 17.12
CA ALA A 28 -2.26 7.26 17.36
C ALA A 28 -3.02 7.57 16.05
N GLN A 29 -2.32 7.99 14.98
CA GLN A 29 -2.94 8.27 13.68
C GLN A 29 -3.48 7.01 13.00
N VAL A 30 -2.94 5.83 13.33
CA VAL A 30 -3.39 4.55 12.78
C VAL A 30 -4.74 4.11 13.37
N GLN A 31 -5.10 4.59 14.58
CA GLN A 31 -6.34 4.18 15.24
C GLN A 31 -7.62 4.67 14.53
N GLN A 32 -7.53 5.79 13.81
CA GLN A 32 -8.64 6.36 13.04
C GLN A 32 -9.08 5.46 11.87
N TRP A 33 -8.24 4.51 11.47
CA TRP A 33 -8.42 3.67 10.29
C TRP A 33 -8.61 2.19 10.64
N ARG A 34 -8.92 1.89 11.91
CA ARG A 34 -9.41 0.55 12.24
C ARG A 34 -10.76 0.39 11.53
N PRO A 35 -10.92 -0.58 10.60
CA PRO A 35 -12.25 -0.93 10.13
C PRO A 35 -13.09 -1.21 11.38
N SER A 36 -14.34 -0.73 11.41
CA SER A 36 -15.23 -0.93 12.56
C SER A 36 -15.21 -2.41 12.93
N THR A 37 -14.46 -2.75 13.98
CA THR A 37 -14.34 -4.09 14.54
C THR A 37 -15.66 -4.43 15.22
N SER A 38 -16.70 -4.60 14.43
CA SER A 38 -17.80 -5.47 14.78
C SER A 38 -17.52 -6.77 14.04
N TRP A 39 -16.50 -7.51 14.50
CA TRP A 39 -16.53 -8.95 14.31
C TRP A 39 -17.78 -9.43 15.05
N LYS A 40 -18.87 -9.62 14.30
CA LYS A 40 -20.05 -10.32 14.79
C LYS A 40 -19.80 -11.80 14.48
N PRO A 41 -19.93 -12.72 15.45
CA PRO A 41 -19.94 -14.14 15.12
C PRO A 41 -21.05 -14.40 14.09
N PRO A 42 -20.84 -15.33 13.13
CA PRO A 42 -21.89 -15.70 12.19
C PRO A 42 -23.15 -16.13 12.96
N PRO A 43 -24.36 -15.67 12.56
CA PRO A 43 -25.59 -16.12 13.21
C PRO A 43 -25.75 -17.63 13.08
N ALA A 44 -26.25 -18.27 14.14
CA ALA A 44 -26.39 -19.72 14.24
C ALA A 44 -27.42 -20.33 13.26
N ASN A 45 -28.27 -19.49 12.65
CA ASN A 45 -29.27 -19.91 11.66
C ASN A 45 -28.94 -19.31 10.29
N ARG A 46 -28.81 -20.20 9.30
CA ARG A 46 -28.58 -19.91 7.88
C ARG A 46 -29.89 -19.60 7.15
N ASP A 47 -30.64 -18.62 7.64
CA ASP A 47 -31.79 -18.12 6.89
C ASP A 47 -31.33 -17.00 5.95
N LEU A 48 -31.69 -17.18 4.68
CA LEU A 48 -31.20 -16.49 3.50
C LEU A 48 -31.73 -15.05 3.40
N GLU A 49 -31.25 -14.12 4.22
CA GLU A 49 -31.60 -12.70 4.06
C GLU A 49 -30.37 -11.80 4.27
N ASP A 50 -30.03 -11.06 3.20
CA ASP A 50 -29.01 -10.03 3.07
C ASP A 50 -27.55 -10.44 3.36
N GLU A 51 -26.90 -11.02 2.34
CA GLU A 51 -25.44 -11.00 2.15
C GLU A 51 -24.97 -9.54 1.94
N GLU A 52 -25.11 -8.71 2.96
CA GLU A 52 -24.42 -7.43 3.05
C GLU A 52 -22.93 -7.78 3.12
N GLN A 53 -22.26 -7.72 1.96
CA GLN A 53 -20.84 -7.98 1.79
C GLN A 53 -20.05 -7.05 2.73
N LYS A 54 -19.90 -7.47 3.98
CA LYS A 54 -18.96 -6.87 4.92
C LYS A 54 -17.58 -7.27 4.46
N GLU A 55 -17.01 -6.43 3.60
CA GLU A 55 -15.60 -6.49 3.25
C GLU A 55 -14.81 -6.64 4.56
N GLY A 56 -14.01 -7.71 4.65
CA GLY A 56 -13.13 -7.94 5.78
C GLY A 56 -12.15 -6.77 5.98
N PRO A 57 -11.37 -6.77 7.07
CA PRO A 57 -10.43 -5.69 7.33
C PRO A 57 -9.47 -5.52 6.16
N GLU A 58 -9.43 -4.31 5.59
CA GLU A 58 -8.55 -3.99 4.46
C GLU A 58 -7.08 -4.16 4.87
N LEU A 59 -6.31 -4.88 4.05
CA LEU A 59 -4.90 -5.18 4.34
C LEU A 59 -3.99 -4.04 3.89
N TYR A 60 -3.06 -3.65 4.77
CA TYR A 60 -2.09 -2.58 4.53
C TYR A 60 -0.65 -3.08 4.69
N VAL A 61 0.25 -2.53 3.87
CA VAL A 61 1.71 -2.59 4.07
C VAL A 61 2.17 -1.26 4.66
N VAL A 62 3.04 -1.36 5.68
CA VAL A 62 3.71 -0.20 6.29
C VAL A 62 5.14 -0.15 5.78
N GLN A 63 5.53 0.98 5.19
CA GLN A 63 6.85 1.21 4.65
C GLN A 63 7.43 2.50 5.21
N LYS A 64 8.74 2.55 5.48
CA LYS A 64 9.39 3.80 5.89
C LYS A 64 9.32 4.81 4.74
N TYR A 65 8.86 6.02 5.02
CA TYR A 65 8.85 7.09 4.03
C TYR A 65 10.26 7.63 3.82
N VAL A 66 10.56 8.07 2.60
CA VAL A 66 11.83 8.74 2.29
C VAL A 66 11.66 10.21 2.62
N ASP A 67 12.19 10.62 3.78
CA ASP A 67 12.02 11.97 4.34
C ASP A 67 12.76 13.03 3.52
N GLU A 68 13.94 12.70 2.98
CA GLU A 68 14.80 13.59 2.18
C GLU A 68 14.94 13.07 0.74
N PRO A 69 13.90 13.18 -0.11
CA PRO A 69 13.98 12.75 -1.50
C PRO A 69 14.86 13.71 -2.32
N LEU A 70 15.52 13.18 -3.36
CA LEU A 70 16.04 14.03 -4.42
C LEU A 70 14.89 14.83 -5.05
N THR A 71 15.10 16.12 -5.26
CA THR A 71 14.11 17.01 -5.88
C THR A 71 14.68 17.66 -7.13
N ILE A 72 13.79 17.89 -8.11
CA ILE A 72 14.09 18.69 -9.31
C ILE A 72 13.07 19.81 -9.33
N GLY A 73 13.53 21.07 -9.34
CA GLY A 73 12.65 22.23 -9.21
C GLY A 73 11.82 22.24 -7.92
N GLY A 74 12.36 21.67 -6.83
CA GLY A 74 11.68 21.56 -5.53
C GLY A 74 10.57 20.51 -5.48
N LYS A 75 10.38 19.70 -6.53
CA LYS A 75 9.38 18.63 -6.58
C LYS A 75 10.05 17.27 -6.43
N LYS A 76 9.47 16.42 -5.58
CA LYS A 76 9.79 14.99 -5.49
C LYS A 76 9.30 14.30 -6.76
N PHE A 77 10.05 13.31 -7.23
CA PHE A 77 9.66 12.45 -8.34
C PHE A 77 9.96 10.98 -8.05
N ASP A 78 9.37 10.08 -8.83
CA ASP A 78 9.77 8.68 -8.92
C ASP A 78 10.29 8.33 -10.31
N ILE A 79 11.09 7.27 -10.43
CA ILE A 79 11.63 6.78 -11.71
C ILE A 79 10.85 5.53 -12.14
N ARG A 80 10.32 5.55 -13.36
CA ARG A 80 9.77 4.37 -14.03
C ARG A 80 10.81 3.75 -14.95
N LEU A 81 11.25 2.55 -14.59
CA LEU A 81 12.03 1.66 -15.43
C LEU A 81 11.14 0.57 -16.03
N TYR A 82 11.43 0.15 -17.26
CA TYR A 82 10.72 -0.92 -17.94
C TYR A 82 11.60 -2.16 -18.08
N VAL A 83 11.04 -3.31 -17.74
CA VAL A 83 11.72 -4.60 -17.76
C VAL A 83 10.83 -5.62 -18.46
N LEU A 84 11.39 -6.37 -19.42
CA LEU A 84 10.74 -7.48 -20.13
C LEU A 84 11.30 -8.80 -19.60
N VAL A 85 10.43 -9.66 -19.07
CA VAL A 85 10.77 -11.03 -18.66
C VAL A 85 10.25 -11.99 -19.73
N THR A 86 11.14 -12.78 -20.32
CA THR A 86 10.80 -13.70 -21.44
C THR A 86 10.84 -15.16 -21.04
N GLY A 87 11.51 -15.49 -19.94
CA GLY A 87 11.58 -16.84 -19.39
C GLY A 87 11.84 -16.78 -17.89
N TYR A 88 11.33 -17.76 -17.16
CA TYR A 88 11.62 -17.92 -15.72
C TYR A 88 12.60 -19.08 -15.45
N GLN A 89 12.68 -20.05 -16.37
CA GLN A 89 13.62 -21.17 -16.30
C GLN A 89 14.10 -21.56 -17.71
N PRO A 90 15.23 -21.03 -18.18
CA PRO A 90 16.10 -20.08 -17.47
C PRO A 90 15.43 -18.70 -17.30
N LEU A 91 15.83 -17.97 -16.25
CA LEU A 91 15.37 -16.61 -16.03
C LEU A 91 16.03 -15.68 -17.05
N THR A 92 15.23 -15.10 -17.94
CA THR A 92 15.70 -14.18 -18.99
C THR A 92 14.98 -12.85 -18.88
N ILE A 93 15.74 -11.80 -18.58
CA ILE A 93 15.25 -10.45 -18.29
C ILE A 93 15.99 -9.42 -19.15
N TYR A 94 15.25 -8.50 -19.77
CA TYR A 94 15.79 -7.37 -20.54
C TYR A 94 15.33 -6.04 -19.94
N MET A 95 16.26 -5.11 -19.73
CA MET A 95 15.93 -3.74 -19.30
C MET A 95 15.84 -2.84 -20.54
N HIS A 96 14.75 -2.08 -20.65
CA HIS A 96 14.61 -1.09 -21.71
C HIS A 96 15.57 0.08 -21.49
N ARG A 97 16.13 0.65 -22.57
CA ARG A 97 17.12 1.75 -22.47
C ARG A 97 16.51 3.07 -22.00
N GLY A 98 15.22 3.28 -22.28
CA GLY A 98 14.48 4.47 -21.87
C GLY A 98 13.57 4.23 -20.67
N GLY A 99 13.31 5.28 -19.92
CA GLY A 99 12.35 5.37 -18.82
C GLY A 99 11.90 6.83 -18.65
N PHE A 100 11.11 7.12 -17.62
CA PHE A 100 10.70 8.50 -17.33
C PHE A 100 10.53 8.75 -15.83
N CYS A 101 10.55 10.02 -15.45
CA CYS A 101 10.28 10.47 -14.09
C CYS A 101 8.86 11.02 -13.98
N ARG A 102 8.19 10.78 -12.84
CA ARG A 102 6.83 11.26 -12.54
C ARG A 102 6.83 12.15 -11.33
#